data_AF-A0A1C7LNW8-F1
#
_entry.id   AF-A0A1C7LNW8-F1
#
_cell.length_a   1.000
_cell.length_b   1.000
_cell.length_c   1.000
_cell.angle_alpha   90.00
_cell.angle_beta   90.00
_cell.angle_gamma   90.00
#
_symmetry.space_group_name_H-M   'P 1'
#
loop_
_entity.id
_entity.type
_entity.pdbx_description
1 polymer ?
#
loop_
_entity_poly.entity_id
_entity_poly.type
_entity_poly.pdbx_seq_one_letter_code
_entity_poly.pdbx_strand_id
1 'polypeptide(L)'
;MAAQLPIPVYTALSEAFPDLATAAEQAVRFNDVAQEFERRFGHKPTYIARAPGRVNLIGEHIDYVLFGVFPAAIERDILIACAPSASQAQTPALSLGG
;
A
#
# COMPACT_ATOMS: atom_id res chain seq x y z
N MET A 1 8.36 -11.72 14.33
CA MET A 1 8.01 -11.88 12.90
C MET A 1 7.38 -10.59 12.41
N ALA A 2 7.85 -9.98 11.32
CA ALA A 2 7.42 -8.64 10.88
C ALA A 2 5.89 -8.46 10.68
N ALA A 3 5.16 -9.56 10.44
CA ALA A 3 3.71 -9.57 10.24
C ALA A 3 2.86 -9.13 11.46
N GLN A 4 3.47 -9.00 12.65
CA GLN A 4 2.77 -8.58 13.87
C GLN A 4 2.90 -7.07 14.14
N LEU A 5 3.71 -6.36 13.34
CA LEU A 5 3.89 -4.91 13.50
C LEU A 5 2.71 -4.17 12.86
N PRO A 6 2.25 -3.05 13.46
CA PRO A 6 1.21 -2.23 12.86
C PRO A 6 1.70 -1.66 11.52
N ILE A 7 0.77 -1.54 10.56
CA ILE A 7 1.06 -0.90 9.27
C ILE A 7 1.36 0.58 9.55
N PRO A 8 2.54 1.09 9.19
CA PRO A 8 2.86 2.49 9.40
C PRO A 8 2.00 3.38 8.50
N VAL A 9 1.49 4.47 9.07
CA VAL A 9 0.71 5.48 8.35
C VAL A 9 1.47 6.79 8.42
N TYR A 10 1.69 7.38 7.25
CA TYR A 10 2.40 8.66 7.10
C TYR A 10 1.46 9.71 6.55
N THR A 11 1.62 10.94 7.01
CA THR A 11 0.85 12.09 6.52
C THR A 11 1.66 12.99 5.57
N ALA A 12 2.98 12.80 5.53
CA ALA A 12 3.88 13.50 4.62
C ALA A 12 4.86 12.52 3.96
N LEU A 13 5.16 12.73 2.67
CA LEU A 13 6.10 11.87 1.93
C LEU A 13 7.53 11.98 2.48
N SER A 14 7.91 13.13 3.05
CA SER A 14 9.20 13.31 3.72
C SER A 14 9.41 12.41 4.94
N GLU A 15 8.33 11.86 5.51
CA GLU A 15 8.39 10.90 6.63
C GLU A 15 8.49 9.45 6.12
N ALA A 16 8.04 9.20 4.89
CA ALA A 16 7.99 7.88 4.27
C ALA A 16 9.23 7.55 3.40
N PHE A 17 10.03 8.56 3.07
CA PHE A 17 11.22 8.45 2.21
C PHE A 17 12.47 8.96 2.94
N PRO A 18 13.67 8.45 2.59
CA PRO A 18 14.90 8.72 3.35
C PRO A 18 15.39 10.17 3.26
N ASP A 19 15.04 10.88 2.18
CA ASP A 19 15.47 12.25 1.94
C ASP A 19 14.43 13.04 1.13
N LEU A 20 14.58 14.37 1.14
CA LEU A 20 13.64 15.30 0.51
C LEU A 20 13.66 15.26 -1.02
N ALA A 21 14.81 14.93 -1.63
CA ALA A 21 14.90 14.85 -3.09
C ALA A 21 14.09 13.66 -3.59
N THR A 22 14.30 12.49 -2.98
CA THR A 22 13.51 11.28 -3.25
C THR A 22 12.02 11.52 -2.98
N ALA A 23 11.67 12.16 -1.86
CA ALA A 23 10.27 12.47 -1.55
C ALA A 23 9.62 13.37 -2.61
N ALA A 24 10.33 14.38 -3.12
CA ALA A 24 9.84 15.27 -4.16
C ALA A 24 9.65 14.56 -5.51
N GLU A 25 10.56 13.68 -5.90
CA GLU A 25 10.42 12.86 -7.11
C GLU A 25 9.19 11.94 -7.01
N GLN A 26 9.00 11.28 -5.86
CA GLN A 26 7.86 10.38 -5.65
C GLN A 26 6.53 11.13 -5.54
N ALA A 27 6.54 12.40 -5.11
CA ALA A 27 5.33 13.22 -5.00
C ALA A 27 4.56 13.32 -6.32
N VAL A 28 5.25 13.33 -7.46
CA VAL A 28 4.63 13.36 -8.79
C VAL A 28 3.71 12.14 -8.95
N ARG A 29 4.23 10.93 -8.72
CA ARG A 29 3.48 9.67 -8.88
C ARG A 29 2.31 9.55 -7.91
N PHE A 30 2.50 9.99 -6.65
CA PHE A 30 1.43 9.99 -5.65
C PHE A 30 0.30 10.96 -6.04
N ASN A 31 0.65 12.14 -6.53
CA ASN A 31 -0.31 13.11 -7.00
C ASN A 31 -1.06 12.62 -8.24
N ASP A 32 -0.39 12.00 -9.20
CA ASP A 32 -1.02 11.45 -10.40
C ASP A 32 -2.07 10.39 -10.04
N VAL A 33 -1.75 9.48 -9.13
CA VAL A 33 -2.68 8.45 -8.65
C VAL A 33 -3.87 9.07 -7.90
N ALA A 34 -3.63 10.09 -7.07
CA ALA A 34 -4.70 10.79 -6.36
C ALA A 34 -5.64 11.55 -7.30
N GLN A 35 -5.09 12.26 -8.30
CA GLN A 35 -5.85 12.98 -9.30
C GLN A 35 -6.65 12.03 -10.19
N GLU A 36 -6.05 10.92 -10.62
CA GLU A 36 -6.75 9.92 -11.42
C GLU A 36 -7.87 9.24 -10.64
N PHE A 37 -7.68 9.00 -9.33
CA PHE A 37 -8.74 8.52 -8.45
C PHE A 37 -9.90 9.54 -8.38
N GLU A 38 -9.60 10.81 -8.11
CA GLU A 38 -10.60 11.87 -8.03
C GLU A 38 -11.36 12.03 -9.36
N ARG A 39 -10.67 11.92 -10.49
CA ARG A 39 -11.28 11.93 -11.83
C ARG A 39 -12.23 10.76 -12.06
N ARG A 40 -11.93 9.57 -11.52
CA ARG A 40 -12.73 8.35 -11.70
C ARG A 40 -13.91 8.24 -10.73
N PHE A 41 -13.74 8.70 -9.49
CA PHE A 41 -14.70 8.49 -8.41
C PHE A 41 -15.38 9.78 -7.91
N GLY A 42 -14.92 10.95 -8.38
CA GLY A 42 -15.53 12.25 -8.07
C GLY A 42 -15.20 12.80 -6.68
N HIS A 43 -14.31 12.15 -5.94
CA HIS A 43 -13.82 12.61 -4.63
C HIS A 43 -12.38 12.14 -4.40
N LYS A 44 -11.69 12.78 -3.44
CA LYS A 44 -10.31 12.41 -3.08
C LYS A 44 -10.23 11.03 -2.42
N PRO A 45 -9.13 10.29 -2.62
CA PRO A 45 -8.89 9.06 -1.87
C PRO A 45 -8.68 9.35 -0.39
N THR A 46 -9.08 8.42 0.48
CA THR A 46 -8.85 8.51 1.93
C THR A 46 -7.43 8.08 2.27
N TYR A 47 -6.92 7.06 1.58
CA TYR A 47 -5.58 6.53 1.78
C TYR A 47 -4.92 6.20 0.43
N ILE A 48 -3.59 6.22 0.42
CA ILE A 48 -2.78 5.64 -0.65
C ILE A 48 -1.90 4.57 -0.01
N ALA A 49 -2.16 3.31 -0.33
CA ALA A 49 -1.33 2.19 0.09
C ALA A 49 -0.15 2.04 -0.88
N ARG A 50 1.04 1.78 -0.34
CA ARG A 50 2.28 1.56 -1.09
C ARG A 50 2.87 0.20 -0.73
N ALA A 51 3.25 -0.58 -1.74
CA ALA A 51 3.99 -1.82 -1.57
C ALA A 51 5.22 -1.84 -2.49
N PRO A 52 6.45 -1.75 -1.95
CA PRO A 52 7.65 -1.89 -2.77
C PRO A 52 7.84 -3.32 -3.25
N GLY A 53 8.37 -3.46 -4.46
CA GLY A 53 8.92 -4.72 -4.92
C GLY A 53 10.15 -5.12 -4.08
N ARG A 54 10.62 -6.34 -4.33
CA ARG A 54 11.85 -6.84 -3.70
C ARG A 54 12.75 -7.49 -4.73
N VAL A 55 14.04 -7.50 -4.43
CA VAL A 55 15.00 -8.46 -4.97
C VAL A 55 15.45 -9.36 -3.83
N ASN A 56 15.84 -10.58 -4.14
CA ASN A 56 16.43 -11.48 -3.16
C ASN A 56 17.92 -11.59 -3.43
N LEU A 57 18.74 -11.30 -2.42
CA LEU A 57 20.19 -11.26 -2.56
C LEU A 57 20.78 -12.68 -2.43
N ILE A 58 20.20 -13.49 -1.54
CA ILE A 58 20.58 -14.89 -1.32
C ILE A 58 19.41 -15.67 -0.69
N GLY A 59 19.36 -16.98 -0.98
CA GLY A 59 18.33 -17.88 -0.47
C GLY A 59 17.16 -18.02 -1.45
N GLU A 60 17.44 -18.29 -2.72
CA GLU A 60 16.41 -18.64 -3.70
C GLU A 60 15.85 -20.04 -3.42
N HIS A 61 14.53 -20.20 -3.54
CA HIS A 61 13.84 -21.49 -3.40
C HIS A 61 14.06 -22.21 -2.06
N ILE A 62 14.32 -21.48 -0.97
CA ILE A 62 14.42 -22.05 0.38
C ILE A 62 13.45 -21.41 1.39
N ASP A 63 12.73 -20.36 0.97
CA ASP A 63 11.72 -19.68 1.79
C ASP A 63 10.53 -20.59 2.13
N TYR A 64 10.10 -21.43 1.19
CA TYR A 64 8.99 -22.38 1.41
C TYR A 64 9.34 -23.55 2.34
N VAL A 65 10.62 -23.79 2.62
CA VAL A 65 11.09 -24.76 3.64
C VAL A 65 11.52 -24.08 4.94
N LEU A 66 11.10 -22.82 5.13
CA LEU A 66 11.30 -22.05 6.37
C LEU A 66 12.78 -21.75 6.72
N PHE A 67 13.70 -21.87 5.76
CA PHE A 67 15.06 -21.36 5.94
C PHE A 67 15.09 -19.84 5.81
N GLY A 68 16.11 -19.22 6.43
CA GLY A 68 16.33 -17.79 6.33
C GLY A 68 16.67 -17.36 4.90
N VAL A 69 16.11 -16.24 4.47
CA VAL A 69 16.40 -15.56 3.20
C VAL A 69 16.85 -14.12 3.47
N PHE A 70 17.54 -13.50 2.52
CA PHE A 70 18.00 -12.11 2.66
C PHE A 70 17.52 -11.22 1.50
N PRO A 71 16.24 -10.79 1.53
CA PRO A 71 15.69 -9.89 0.53
C PRO A 71 15.96 -8.41 0.85
N ALA A 72 15.92 -7.58 -0.19
CA ALA A 72 15.96 -6.13 -0.09
C ALA A 72 14.80 -5.52 -0.89
N ALA A 73 14.14 -4.52 -0.32
CA ALA A 73 13.15 -3.73 -1.02
C ALA A 73 13.83 -2.89 -2.11
N ILE A 74 13.16 -2.71 -3.24
CA ILE A 74 13.61 -1.84 -4.33
C ILE A 74 12.70 -0.61 -4.46
N GLU A 75 13.16 0.37 -5.23
CA GLU A 75 12.43 1.63 -5.45
C GLU A 75 11.12 1.44 -6.23
N ARG A 76 11.05 0.44 -7.12
CA ARG A 76 9.83 0.12 -7.87
C ARG A 76 8.77 -0.40 -6.94
N ASP A 77 7.57 0.17 -7.02
CA ASP A 77 6.47 -0.13 -6.12
C ASP A 77 5.11 -0.09 -6.83
N ILE A 78 4.09 -0.55 -6.11
CA ILE A 78 2.68 -0.42 -6.48
C ILE A 78 2.04 0.59 -5.53
N LEU A 79 1.31 1.55 -6.12
CA LEU A 79 0.49 2.53 -5.41
C LEU A 79 -0.98 2.24 -5.64
N ILE A 80 -1.78 2.23 -4.57
CA ILE A 80 -3.22 2.00 -4.60
C ILE A 80 -3.91 3.13 -3.83
N ALA A 81 -4.63 4.00 -4.54
CA ALA A 81 -5.55 4.95 -3.93
C ALA A 81 -6.87 4.27 -3.57
N CYS A 82 -7.34 4.45 -2.35
CA CYS A 82 -8.59 3.86 -1.87
C CYS A 82 -9.37 4.80 -0.96
N ALA A 83 -10.69 4.60 -0.96
CA ALA A 83 -11.63 5.26 -0.07
C ALA A 83 -12.83 4.33 0.14
N PRO A 84 -13.52 4.39 1.29
CA PRO A 84 -14.77 3.69 1.50
C PRO A 84 -15.80 4.09 0.43
N SER A 85 -16.51 3.10 -0.12
CA SER A 85 -17.64 3.40 -1.00
C SER A 85 -18.82 3.92 -0.19
N ALA A 86 -19.49 4.97 -0.67
CA ALA A 86 -20.74 5.46 -0.09
C ALA A 86 -21.95 4.53 -0.39
N SER A 87 -21.78 3.52 -1.26
CA SER A 87 -22.77 2.46 -1.42
C SER A 87 -22.87 1.72 -0.09
N GLN A 88 -24.01 1.84 0.58
CA GLN A 88 -24.31 1.12 1.81
C GLN A 88 -23.84 -0.32 1.68
N ALA A 89 -23.05 -0.77 2.66
CA ALA A 89 -22.80 -2.17 2.85
C ALA A 89 -24.17 -2.87 2.85
N GLN A 90 -24.47 -3.64 1.81
CA GLN A 90 -25.50 -4.66 1.89
C GLN A 90 -24.98 -5.64 2.94
N THR A 91 -25.28 -5.36 4.21
CA THR A 91 -25.22 -6.39 5.24
C THR A 91 -26.22 -7.44 4.78
N PRO A 92 -25.81 -8.67 4.41
CA PRO A 92 -26.77 -9.72 4.23
C PRO A 92 -27.41 -9.93 5.60
N ALA A 93 -28.60 -9.36 5.79
CA ALA A 93 -29.43 -9.65 6.94
C ALA A 93 -29.75 -11.14 6.85
N LEU A 94 -28.99 -11.97 7.56
CA LEU A 94 -29.36 -13.34 7.87
C LEU A 94 -30.63 -13.26 8.73
N SER A 95 -31.79 -13.27 8.07
CA SER A 95 -33.06 -13.52 8.75
C SER A 95 -33.06 -14.98 9.19
N LEU A 96 -32.68 -15.23 10.44
CA LEU A 96 -33.07 -16.47 11.11
C LEU A 96 -34.58 -16.40 11.30
N GLY A 97 -35.31 -17.07 10.40
CA GLY A 97 -36.75 -17.29 10.49
C GLY A 97 -37.10 -18.03 11.78
N GLY A 98 -38.27 -17.70 12.32
CA GLY A 98 -38.81 -18.23 13.59
C GLY A 98 -39.40 -19.63 13.51
#